data_AF-A0A7X6SJA9-F1
#
_entry.id   AF-A0A7X6SJA9-F1
#
_cell.length_a   1.000
_cell.length_b   1.000
_cell.length_c   1.000
_cell.angle_alpha   90.00
_cell.angle_beta   90.00
_cell.angle_gamma   90.00
#
_symmetry.space_group_name_H-M   'P 1'
#
loop_
_entity.id
_entity.type
_entity.pdbx_description
1 polymer ?
#
loop_
_entity_poly.entity_id
_entity_poly.type
_entity_poly.pdbx_seq_one_letter_code
_entity_poly.pdbx_strand_id
1 'polypeptide(L)'
;ERHTIPEIAAEVGVTMTTINRHLEAAGIPRRARGSASRATAIRVDPRAGDSVLLRRILVGQDATQRAERFLTVARHDTMTAAATELGVTLSILANQMRRIGVDAGGPLIQRAFRGQPLALTKRGVKVRGELLRAFEVSEVEDPARLGEGSQ
;
A
#
# COMPACT_ATOMS: atom_id res chain seq x y z
N GLU A 1 -4.68 33.16 2.24
CA GLU A 1 -4.85 31.70 2.29
C GLU A 1 -3.69 31.00 1.60
N ARG A 2 -3.49 29.69 1.81
CA ARG A 2 -2.47 28.89 1.13
C ARG A 2 -3.14 28.07 0.04
N HIS A 3 -2.86 28.38 -1.23
CA HIS A 3 -3.37 27.63 -2.38
C HIS A 3 -2.32 26.63 -2.90
N THR A 4 -2.79 25.46 -3.31
CA THR A 4 -2.01 24.43 -3.98
C THR A 4 -1.79 24.79 -5.45
N ILE A 5 -0.77 24.21 -6.09
CA ILE A 5 -0.49 24.43 -7.52
C ILE A 5 -1.72 24.14 -8.43
N PRO A 6 -2.50 23.07 -8.21
CA PRO A 6 -3.75 22.85 -8.94
C PRO A 6 -4.79 23.95 -8.72
N GLU A 7 -4.94 24.45 -7.49
CA GLU A 7 -5.90 25.53 -7.19
C GLU A 7 -5.48 26.84 -7.85
N ILE A 8 -4.20 27.21 -7.77
CA ILE A 8 -3.65 28.39 -8.47
C ILE A 8 -3.83 28.24 -9.98
N ALA A 9 -3.60 27.04 -10.52
CA ALA A 9 -3.80 26.75 -11.94
C ALA A 9 -5.27 26.91 -12.36
N ALA A 10 -6.21 26.44 -11.55
CA ALA A 10 -7.65 26.58 -11.79
C ALA A 10 -8.11 28.05 -11.66
N GLU A 11 -7.62 28.77 -10.66
CA GLU A 11 -7.92 30.18 -10.41
C GLU A 11 -7.43 31.08 -11.56
N VAL A 12 -6.22 30.84 -12.06
CA VAL A 12 -5.59 31.64 -13.11
C VAL A 12 -5.93 31.13 -14.51
N GLY A 13 -6.62 30.00 -14.63
CA GLY A 13 -7.02 29.42 -15.92
C GLY A 13 -5.85 28.87 -16.76
N VAL A 14 -4.79 28.40 -16.10
CA VAL A 14 -3.58 27.87 -16.76
C VAL A 14 -3.26 26.46 -16.28
N THR A 15 -2.39 25.76 -17.02
CA THR A 15 -1.98 24.42 -16.60
C THR A 15 -1.04 24.46 -15.39
N MET A 16 -1.03 23.38 -14.61
CA MET A 16 -0.05 23.19 -13.54
C MET A 16 1.40 23.33 -14.03
N THR A 17 1.69 22.86 -15.25
CA THR A 17 3.01 22.97 -15.89
C THR A 17 3.40 24.44 -16.11
N THR A 18 2.45 25.28 -16.52
CA THR A 18 2.66 26.73 -16.66
C THR A 18 2.97 27.38 -15.32
N ILE A 19 2.20 27.10 -14.26
CA ILE A 19 2.50 27.61 -12.92
C ILE A 19 3.89 27.15 -12.45
N ASN A 20 4.22 25.86 -12.62
CA ASN A 20 5.54 25.36 -12.22
C ASN A 20 6.68 26.10 -12.95
N ARG A 21 6.54 26.35 -14.25
CA ARG A 21 7.54 27.10 -15.02
C ARG A 21 7.73 28.53 -14.49
N HIS A 22 6.65 29.21 -14.11
CA HIS A 22 6.73 30.56 -13.54
C HIS A 22 7.37 30.58 -12.14
N LEU A 23 7.14 29.54 -11.33
CA LEU A 23 7.79 29.43 -10.01
C LEU A 23 9.31 29.23 -10.14
N GLU A 24 9.75 28.38 -11.08
CA GLU A 24 11.18 28.18 -11.35
C GLU A 24 11.82 29.47 -11.90
N ALA A 25 11.17 30.16 -12.84
CA ALA A 25 11.66 31.41 -13.40
C ALA A 25 11.75 32.56 -12.39
N ALA A 26 10.85 32.57 -11.40
CA ALA A 26 10.85 33.54 -10.30
C ALA A 26 11.77 33.15 -9.14
N GLY A 27 12.45 32.00 -9.22
CA GLY A 27 13.31 31.50 -8.14
C GLY A 27 12.55 31.18 -6.85
N ILE A 28 11.23 30.94 -6.92
CA ILE A 28 10.41 30.63 -5.75
C ILE A 28 10.60 29.14 -5.42
N PRO A 29 11.31 28.81 -4.32
CA PRO A 29 11.59 27.42 -4.01
C PRO A 29 10.28 26.73 -3.65
N ARG A 30 10.01 25.65 -4.37
CA ARG A 30 8.88 24.79 -4.04
C ARG A 30 9.18 24.09 -2.73
N ARG A 31 8.18 23.98 -1.85
CA ARG A 31 8.26 23.05 -0.73
C ARG A 31 8.62 21.68 -1.30
N ALA A 32 9.71 21.09 -0.80
CA ALA A 32 10.12 19.76 -1.23
C ALA A 32 8.94 18.80 -1.10
N ARG A 33 8.49 18.24 -2.23
CA ARG A 33 7.53 17.14 -2.19
C ARG A 33 8.18 16.01 -1.41
N GLY A 34 7.54 15.60 -0.33
CA GLY A 34 7.82 14.31 0.30
C GLY A 34 8.74 14.30 1.52
N SER A 35 8.83 15.35 2.35
CA SER A 35 9.34 15.12 3.72
C SER A 35 8.39 14.22 4.53
N ALA A 36 7.08 14.50 4.47
CA ALA A 36 6.05 13.62 5.01
C ALA A 36 6.05 12.26 4.30
N SER A 37 6.01 12.23 2.96
CA SER A 37 6.05 10.96 2.20
C SER A 37 7.32 10.14 2.47
N ARG A 38 8.48 10.77 2.71
CA ARG A 38 9.73 10.10 3.08
C ARG A 38 9.72 9.61 4.53
N ALA A 39 9.19 10.39 5.47
CA ALA A 39 9.01 9.96 6.85
C ALA A 39 8.07 8.74 6.93
N THR A 40 6.95 8.81 6.24
CA THR A 40 6.00 7.70 6.18
C THR A 40 6.56 6.54 5.33
N ALA A 41 7.51 6.76 4.41
CA ALA A 41 8.23 5.69 3.70
C ALA A 41 9.21 4.88 4.58
N ILE A 42 9.56 5.38 5.76
CA ILE A 42 10.52 4.73 6.68
C ILE A 42 9.83 4.20 7.94
N ARG A 43 8.61 4.65 8.23
CA ARG A 43 7.86 4.23 9.42
C ARG A 43 7.42 2.77 9.30
N VAL A 44 7.69 2.01 10.36
CA VAL A 44 7.19 0.64 10.56
C VAL A 44 5.77 0.72 11.11
N ASP A 45 4.84 -0.04 10.54
CA ASP A 45 3.48 -0.17 11.06
C ASP A 45 3.50 -0.84 12.46
N PRO A 46 2.79 -0.31 13.47
CA PRO A 46 2.73 -0.90 14.80
C PRO A 46 2.28 -2.36 14.83
N ARG A 47 1.43 -2.79 13.87
CA ARG A 47 0.96 -4.18 13.75
C ARG A 47 2.10 -5.18 13.53
N ALA A 48 3.29 -4.71 13.14
CA ALA A 48 4.46 -5.57 13.02
C ALA A 48 4.95 -6.13 14.36
N GLY A 49 4.69 -5.44 15.48
CA GLY A 49 5.19 -5.81 16.81
C GLY A 49 6.69 -6.14 16.81
N ASP A 50 7.03 -7.27 17.42
CA ASP A 50 8.39 -7.82 17.50
C ASP A 50 8.74 -8.77 16.34
N SER A 51 7.83 -9.00 15.38
CA SER A 51 8.14 -9.87 14.25
C SER A 51 9.15 -9.21 13.32
N VAL A 52 10.36 -9.77 13.27
CA VAL A 52 11.42 -9.37 12.33
C VAL A 52 10.96 -9.49 10.86
N LEU A 53 10.02 -10.40 10.57
CA LEU A 53 9.47 -10.55 9.23
C LEU A 53 8.48 -9.43 8.90
N LEU A 54 7.52 -9.15 9.80
CA LEU A 54 6.53 -8.09 9.58
C LEU A 54 7.17 -6.71 9.61
N ARG A 55 8.20 -6.50 10.44
CA ARG A 55 8.97 -5.25 10.49
C ARG A 55 9.76 -4.96 9.21
N ARG A 56 9.85 -5.90 8.27
CA ARG A 56 10.37 -5.66 6.91
C ARG A 56 9.25 -5.42 5.90
N ILE A 57 8.16 -6.17 6.04
CA ILE A 57 7.01 -6.14 5.13
C ILE A 57 6.14 -4.89 5.32
N LEU A 58 5.91 -4.51 6.58
CA LEU A 58 5.03 -3.42 6.98
C LEU A 58 5.82 -2.11 7.18
N VAL A 59 6.74 -1.82 6.27
CA VAL A 59 7.52 -0.58 6.27
C VAL A 59 7.19 0.25 5.05
N GLY A 60 6.93 1.52 5.30
CA GLY A 60 6.81 2.51 4.27
C GLY A 60 5.40 2.70 3.72
N GLN A 61 5.29 3.47 2.65
CA GLN A 61 4.01 3.82 2.04
C GLN A 61 3.29 2.59 1.49
N ASP A 62 2.00 2.53 1.80
CA ASP A 62 1.06 1.49 1.36
C ASP A 62 1.44 0.06 1.76
N ALA A 63 2.33 -0.12 2.75
CA ALA A 63 2.80 -1.44 3.16
C ALA A 63 1.66 -2.32 3.69
N THR A 64 0.78 -1.73 4.49
CA THR A 64 -0.44 -2.39 5.02
C THR A 64 -1.39 -2.77 3.89
N GLN A 65 -1.64 -1.87 2.94
CA GLN A 65 -2.46 -2.17 1.76
C GLN A 65 -1.83 -3.28 0.89
N ARG A 66 -0.51 -3.31 0.73
CA ARG A 66 0.18 -4.42 0.03
C ARG A 66 -0.03 -5.75 0.74
N ALA A 67 0.04 -5.75 2.08
CA ALA A 67 -0.20 -6.94 2.90
C ALA A 67 -1.66 -7.42 2.79
N GLU A 68 -2.65 -6.52 2.86
CA GLU A 68 -4.07 -6.85 2.66
C GLU A 68 -4.34 -7.42 1.26
N ARG A 69 -3.74 -6.83 0.22
CA ARG A 69 -3.83 -7.37 -1.15
C ARG A 69 -3.18 -8.73 -1.26
N PHE A 70 -2.06 -8.99 -0.57
CA PHE A 70 -1.45 -10.31 -0.52
C PHE A 70 -2.37 -11.33 0.17
N LEU A 71 -3.00 -10.96 1.29
CA LEU A 71 -3.99 -11.82 1.95
C LEU A 71 -5.19 -12.11 1.04
N THR A 72 -5.63 -11.14 0.25
CA THR A 72 -6.69 -11.32 -0.75
C THR A 72 -6.26 -12.28 -1.85
N VAL A 73 -5.10 -12.05 -2.45
CA VAL A 73 -4.51 -12.94 -3.46
C VAL A 73 -4.39 -14.38 -2.95
N ALA A 74 -4.02 -14.58 -1.68
CA ALA A 74 -3.89 -15.91 -1.08
C ALA A 74 -5.20 -16.70 -0.97
N ARG A 75 -6.36 -16.07 -1.20
CA ARG A 75 -7.69 -16.71 -1.22
C ARG A 75 -8.15 -17.12 -2.62
N HIS A 76 -7.42 -16.76 -3.68
CA HIS A 76 -7.83 -17.01 -5.06
C HIS A 76 -6.90 -17.99 -5.79
N ASP A 77 -7.51 -18.77 -6.68
CA ASP A 77 -6.80 -19.70 -7.55
C ASP A 77 -6.02 -19.01 -8.67
N THR A 78 -6.30 -17.73 -8.95
CA THR A 78 -5.58 -16.97 -9.98
C THR A 78 -5.35 -15.52 -9.56
N MET A 79 -4.27 -14.93 -10.08
CA MET A 79 -4.00 -13.50 -9.92
C MET A 79 -5.06 -12.63 -10.60
N THR A 80 -5.66 -13.12 -11.69
CA THR A 80 -6.72 -12.43 -12.42
C THR A 80 -7.98 -12.31 -11.58
N ALA A 81 -8.42 -13.40 -10.95
CA ALA A 81 -9.58 -13.37 -10.05
C ALA A 81 -9.36 -12.40 -8.88
N ALA A 82 -8.18 -12.43 -8.25
CA ALA A 82 -7.83 -11.48 -7.20
C ALA A 82 -7.80 -10.02 -7.68
N ALA A 83 -7.27 -9.76 -8.88
CA ALA A 83 -7.23 -8.42 -9.46
C ALA A 83 -8.63 -7.88 -9.74
N THR A 84 -9.54 -8.73 -10.22
CA THR A 84 -10.95 -8.41 -10.42
C THR A 84 -11.65 -8.06 -9.10
N GLU A 85 -11.49 -8.88 -8.05
CA GLU A 85 -12.05 -8.57 -6.71
C GLU A 85 -11.53 -7.23 -6.18
N LEU A 86 -10.24 -6.96 -6.34
CA LEU A 86 -9.60 -5.74 -5.85
C LEU A 86 -9.84 -4.50 -6.73
N GLY A 87 -10.48 -4.64 -7.89
CA GLY A 87 -10.71 -3.54 -8.83
C GLY A 87 -9.41 -2.93 -9.39
N VAL A 88 -8.32 -3.70 -9.48
CA VAL A 88 -7.01 -3.24 -9.97
C VAL A 88 -6.58 -4.01 -11.21
N THR A 89 -5.67 -3.43 -11.99
CA THR A 89 -5.09 -4.15 -13.12
C THR A 89 -4.16 -5.28 -12.64
N LEU A 90 -4.09 -6.35 -13.43
CA LEU A 90 -3.18 -7.48 -13.17
C LEU A 90 -1.72 -7.02 -13.06
N SER A 91 -1.29 -6.06 -13.88
CA SER A 91 0.06 -5.50 -13.84
C SER A 91 0.37 -4.79 -12.52
N ILE A 92 -0.58 -4.01 -12.00
CA ILE A 92 -0.43 -3.35 -10.70
C ILE A 92 -0.33 -4.42 -9.62
N LEU A 93 -1.25 -5.38 -9.58
CA LEU A 93 -1.25 -6.42 -8.54
C LEU A 93 0.03 -7.26 -8.57
N ALA A 94 0.51 -7.67 -9.75
CA ALA A 94 1.76 -8.41 -9.90
C ALA A 94 2.98 -7.61 -9.39
N ASN A 95 3.01 -6.31 -9.64
CA ASN A 95 4.06 -5.43 -9.10
C ASN A 95 4.00 -5.35 -7.57
N GLN A 96 2.80 -5.24 -6.99
CA GLN A 96 2.61 -5.23 -5.54
C GLN A 96 3.04 -6.57 -4.90
N MET A 97 2.69 -7.71 -5.51
CA MET A 97 3.10 -9.04 -5.05
C MET A 97 4.61 -9.25 -5.14
N ARG A 98 5.26 -8.73 -6.19
CA ARG A 98 6.72 -8.75 -6.30
C ARG A 98 7.36 -7.90 -5.20
N ARG A 99 6.81 -6.69 -4.94
CA ARG A 99 7.37 -5.76 -3.96
C ARG A 99 7.33 -6.34 -2.55
N ILE A 100 6.18 -6.82 -2.09
CA ILE A 100 6.07 -7.48 -0.78
C ILE A 100 6.93 -8.76 -0.71
N GLY A 101 7.11 -9.46 -1.84
CA GLY A 101 8.07 -10.56 -1.93
C GLY A 101 9.51 -10.12 -1.69
N VAL A 102 9.96 -9.02 -2.29
CA VAL A 102 11.29 -8.45 -2.03
C VAL A 102 11.44 -8.10 -0.54
N ASP A 103 10.45 -7.42 0.04
CA ASP A 103 10.46 -7.03 1.45
C ASP A 103 10.51 -8.26 2.39
N ALA A 104 9.86 -9.36 1.99
CA ALA A 104 9.88 -10.64 2.70
C ALA A 104 11.14 -11.51 2.43
N GLY A 105 12.05 -11.08 1.55
CA GLY A 105 13.26 -11.82 1.17
C GLY A 105 13.04 -12.94 0.14
N GLY A 106 11.99 -12.84 -0.69
CA GLY A 106 11.77 -13.69 -1.86
C GLY A 106 10.29 -13.88 -2.22
N PRO A 107 10.00 -14.59 -3.33
CA PRO A 107 8.63 -14.80 -3.81
C PRO A 107 7.72 -15.43 -2.75
N LEU A 108 6.51 -14.87 -2.61
CA LEU A 108 5.47 -15.39 -1.70
C LEU A 108 4.46 -16.29 -2.41
N ILE A 109 4.36 -16.16 -3.72
CA ILE A 109 3.37 -16.83 -4.56
C ILE A 109 4.09 -17.62 -5.65
N GLN A 110 3.62 -18.83 -5.88
CA GLN A 110 3.92 -19.65 -7.05
C GLN A 110 2.90 -19.33 -8.13
N ARG A 111 3.37 -19.04 -9.34
CA ARG A 111 2.49 -18.68 -10.44
C ARG A 111 1.56 -19.85 -10.77
N ALA A 112 0.29 -19.52 -10.97
CA ALA A 112 -0.65 -20.41 -11.63
C ALA A 112 -0.17 -20.67 -13.07
N PHE A 113 -0.40 -21.89 -13.55
CA PHE A 113 -0.26 -22.25 -14.95
C PHE A 113 -1.42 -23.16 -15.36
N ARG A 114 -1.51 -23.53 -16.64
CA ARG A 114 -2.64 -24.29 -17.15
C ARG A 114 -2.82 -25.60 -16.37
N GLY A 115 -3.94 -25.73 -15.66
CA GLY A 115 -4.26 -26.90 -14.84
C GLY A 115 -3.69 -26.88 -13.41
N GLN A 116 -2.96 -25.84 -13.01
CA GLN A 116 -2.47 -25.69 -11.63
C GLN A 116 -2.86 -24.32 -11.06
N PRO A 117 -3.64 -24.29 -9.95
CA PRO A 117 -4.01 -23.04 -9.30
C PRO A 117 -2.79 -22.36 -8.69
N LEU A 118 -2.95 -21.07 -8.44
CA LEU A 118 -2.02 -20.28 -7.64
C LEU A 118 -1.81 -20.95 -6.28
N ALA A 119 -0.56 -21.06 -5.87
CA ALA A 119 -0.20 -21.59 -4.57
C ALA A 119 0.74 -20.62 -3.84
N LEU A 120 0.73 -20.66 -2.51
CA LEU A 120 1.73 -19.94 -1.72
C LEU A 120 3.06 -20.71 -1.70
N THR A 121 4.18 -19.99 -1.62
CA THR A 121 5.47 -20.60 -1.26
C THR A 121 5.48 -20.93 0.23
N LYS A 122 6.45 -21.73 0.71
CA LYS A 122 6.66 -21.94 2.16
C LYS A 122 6.78 -20.60 2.92
N ARG A 123 7.42 -19.61 2.31
CA ARG A 123 7.53 -18.24 2.83
C ARG A 123 6.19 -17.52 2.80
N GLY A 124 5.43 -17.63 1.70
CA GLY A 124 4.08 -17.08 1.58
C GLY A 124 3.14 -17.58 2.68
N VAL A 125 3.17 -18.88 2.99
CA VAL A 125 2.37 -19.46 4.09
C VAL A 125 2.76 -18.84 5.44
N LYS A 126 4.07 -18.72 5.72
CA LYS A 126 4.55 -18.08 6.96
C LYS A 126 4.10 -16.62 7.05
N VAL A 127 4.30 -15.84 5.99
CA VAL A 127 3.90 -14.42 5.93
C VAL A 127 2.39 -14.28 6.12
N ARG A 128 1.58 -15.11 5.47
CA ARG A 128 0.11 -15.10 5.62
C ARG A 128 -0.28 -15.34 7.09
N GLY A 129 0.30 -16.34 7.75
CA GLY A 129 -0.02 -16.64 9.15
C GLY A 129 0.39 -15.55 10.13
N GLU A 130 1.49 -14.84 9.88
CA GLU A 130 1.88 -13.68 10.70
C GLU A 130 0.98 -12.46 10.45
N LEU A 131 0.63 -12.19 9.18
CA LEU A 131 -0.25 -11.08 8.82
C LEU A 131 -1.67 -11.27 9.35
N LEU A 132 -2.24 -12.48 9.26
CA LEU A 132 -3.58 -12.76 9.82
C LEU A 132 -3.61 -12.47 11.32
N ARG A 133 -2.64 -13.01 12.08
CA ARG A 133 -2.52 -12.74 13.52
C ARG A 133 -2.34 -11.25 13.83
N ALA A 134 -1.52 -10.55 13.06
CA ALA A 134 -1.27 -9.13 13.27
C ALA A 134 -2.49 -8.25 12.95
N PHE A 135 -3.33 -8.64 11.99
CA PHE A 135 -4.50 -7.86 11.57
C PHE A 135 -5.74 -8.18 12.39
N GLU A 136 -5.89 -9.42 12.87
CA GLU A 136 -6.94 -9.82 13.82
C GLU A 136 -6.82 -9.05 15.15
N VAL A 137 -5.60 -8.89 15.69
CA VAL A 137 -5.37 -8.12 16.94
C VAL A 137 -5.75 -6.65 16.79
N SER A 138 -5.62 -6.09 15.59
CA SER A 138 -5.98 -4.69 15.33
C SER A 138 -7.49 -4.42 15.28
N GLU A 139 -8.33 -5.43 15.10
CA GLU A 139 -9.81 -5.28 15.15
C GLU A 139 -10.33 -5.33 16.59
N VAL A 140 -9.62 -6.02 17.48
CA VAL A 140 -9.98 -6.13 18.91
C VAL A 140 -9.53 -4.88 19.69
N GLU A 141 -8.52 -4.15 19.22
CA GLU A 141 -8.00 -2.92 19.83
C GLU A 141 -8.66 -1.63 19.32
N ASP A 142 -9.72 -1.70 18.49
CA ASP A 142 -10.54 -0.54 18.08
C ASP A 142 -11.89 -0.50 18.85
N PRO A 143 -11.93 -0.05 20.12
CA PRO A 143 -13.18 0.13 20.86
C PRO A 143 -14.03 1.31 20.34
N ALA A 144 -13.61 2.03 19.28
CA ALA A 144 -14.24 3.28 18.86
C ALA A 144 -15.37 3.12 17.81
N ARG A 145 -15.76 1.90 17.42
CA ARG A 145 -16.87 1.69 16.44
C ARG A 145 -18.21 1.25 17.04
N LEU A 146 -18.34 1.13 18.35
CA LEU A 146 -19.64 0.88 18.99
C LEU A 146 -20.03 2.07 19.86
N GLY A 147 -20.69 3.06 19.26
CA GLY A 147 -21.22 4.15 20.08
C GLY A 147 -21.84 5.36 19.39
N GLU A 148 -22.52 5.24 18.24
CA GLU A 148 -23.50 6.27 17.86
C GLU A 148 -24.70 5.61 17.19
N GLY A 149 -25.66 5.24 18.05
CA GLY A 149 -26.91 4.61 17.65
C GLY A 149 -27.85 4.51 18.83
N SER A 150 -28.11 5.63 19.51
CA SER A 150 -29.24 5.83 20.44
C SER A 150 -29.34 7.30 20.82
N GLN A 151 -30.20 8.05 20.13
CA GLN A 151 -31.36 8.76 20.67
C GLN A 151 -32.01 9.64 19.59
#